data_AF-A0A094Y2Q3-F1
#
_entry.id   AF-A0A094Y2Q3-F1
#
_cell.length_a   1.000
_cell.length_b   1.000
_cell.length_c   1.000
_cell.angle_alpha   90.00
_cell.angle_beta   90.00
_cell.angle_gamma   90.00
#
_symmetry.space_group_name_H-M   'P 1'
#
loop_
_entity.id
_entity.type
_entity.pdbx_description
1 polymer ?
#
loop_
_entity_poly.entity_id
_entity_poly.type
_entity_poly.pdbx_seq_one_letter_code
_entity_poly.pdbx_strand_id
1 'polypeptide(L)'
;MNRQTWHFLFYKSGFTKEQIDQLLAYLGQRQNFGGFPLVSLTQDGDSNEIRFVTMVFDPLSEIIPSVQEEMAKFILMHAIRPADNTEEADMRLYGRVMSHSLEDLGIEFHRYDANTMDINYWGQKKAD
;
A
#
# COMPACT_ATOMS: atom_id res chain seq x y z
N MET A 1 3.08 20.39 -9.58
CA MET A 1 3.52 19.25 -8.76
C MET A 1 3.97 18.14 -9.66
N ASN A 2 5.00 17.39 -9.27
CA ASN A 2 5.53 16.33 -10.13
C ASN A 2 4.80 15.02 -9.88
N ARG A 3 4.49 14.33 -10.97
CA ARG A 3 4.00 12.95 -10.98
C ARG A 3 4.85 12.05 -10.08
N GLN A 4 4.20 11.15 -9.37
CA GLN A 4 4.83 10.22 -8.44
C GLN A 4 4.82 8.81 -9.02
N THR A 5 5.89 8.05 -8.75
CA THR A 5 6.03 6.64 -9.12
C THR A 5 6.38 5.86 -7.86
N TRP A 6 5.42 5.10 -7.36
CA TRP A 6 5.59 4.30 -6.15
C TRP A 6 5.55 2.84 -6.51
N HIS A 7 6.55 2.10 -6.05
CA HIS A 7 6.63 0.66 -6.23
C HIS A 7 6.29 -0.02 -4.90
N PHE A 8 5.30 -0.91 -4.92
CA PHE A 8 4.90 -1.69 -3.78
C PHE A 8 5.44 -3.12 -3.91
N LEU A 9 6.26 -3.51 -2.95
CA LEU A 9 6.89 -4.83 -2.89
C LEU A 9 6.24 -5.63 -1.76
N PHE A 10 5.33 -6.55 -2.12
CA PHE A 10 4.66 -7.41 -1.16
C PHE A 10 5.38 -8.75 -1.05
N TYR A 11 5.98 -9.02 0.11
CA TYR A 11 6.66 -10.29 0.36
C TYR A 11 5.64 -11.41 0.58
N LYS A 12 5.79 -12.51 -0.16
CA LYS A 12 4.84 -13.63 -0.16
C LYS A 12 4.74 -14.37 1.18
N SER A 13 5.71 -14.18 2.08
CA SER A 13 5.66 -14.63 3.46
C SER A 13 4.52 -13.99 4.26
N GLY A 14 4.12 -12.76 3.90
CA GLY A 14 3.08 -12.00 4.58
C GLY A 14 1.78 -11.85 3.79
N PHE A 15 1.80 -12.08 2.47
CA PHE A 15 0.67 -11.75 1.59
C PHE A 15 0.31 -12.87 0.60
N THR A 16 -0.98 -13.17 0.49
CA THR A 16 -1.52 -14.08 -0.53
C THR A 16 -1.75 -13.36 -1.85
N LYS A 17 -1.99 -14.11 -2.94
CA LYS A 17 -2.25 -13.51 -4.25
C LYS A 17 -3.57 -12.75 -4.23
N GLU A 18 -4.57 -13.37 -3.64
CA GLU A 18 -5.95 -12.87 -3.54
C GLU A 18 -5.98 -11.51 -2.83
N GLN A 19 -5.19 -11.34 -1.77
CA GLN A 19 -5.04 -10.08 -1.06
C GLN A 19 -4.53 -8.95 -1.96
N ILE A 20 -3.50 -9.22 -2.77
CA ILE A 20 -2.94 -8.23 -3.69
C ILE A 20 -3.91 -7.96 -4.84
N ASP A 21 -4.55 -8.99 -5.40
CA ASP A 21 -5.55 -8.84 -6.46
C ASP A 21 -6.74 -7.98 -5.99
N GLN A 22 -7.19 -8.16 -4.74
CA GLN A 22 -8.27 -7.37 -4.14
C GLN A 22 -7.87 -5.90 -3.97
N LEU A 23 -6.66 -5.63 -3.50
CA LEU A 23 -6.11 -4.27 -3.44
C LEU A 23 -6.10 -3.62 -4.83
N LEU A 24 -5.59 -4.32 -5.84
CA LEU A 24 -5.50 -3.80 -7.21
C LEU A 24 -6.88 -3.52 -7.80
N ALA A 25 -7.85 -4.42 -7.57
CA ALA A 25 -9.23 -4.22 -7.97
C ALA A 25 -9.84 -2.99 -7.29
N TYR A 26 -9.59 -2.80 -5.99
CA TYR A 26 -10.05 -1.63 -5.25
C TYR A 26 -9.49 -0.32 -5.82
N LEU A 27 -8.16 -0.24 -6.01
CA LEU A 27 -7.50 0.95 -6.54
C LEU A 27 -7.94 1.24 -7.99
N GLY A 28 -8.06 0.20 -8.82
CA GLY A 28 -8.51 0.32 -10.21
C GLY A 28 -9.95 0.83 -10.34
N GLN A 29 -10.86 0.40 -9.46
CA GLN A 29 -12.25 0.88 -9.46
C GLN A 29 -12.37 2.35 -9.07
N ARG A 30 -11.56 2.82 -8.13
CA ARG A 30 -11.64 4.21 -7.65
C ARG A 30 -10.90 5.20 -8.55
N GLN A 31 -9.93 4.73 -9.35
CA GLN A 31 -9.02 5.57 -10.15
C GLN A 31 -8.40 6.72 -9.32
N ASN A 32 -8.29 6.51 -8.01
CA ASN A 32 -7.91 7.53 -7.05
C ASN A 32 -7.23 6.85 -5.86
N PHE A 33 -6.19 7.48 -5.36
CA PHE A 33 -5.45 7.06 -4.18
C PHE A 33 -5.34 8.22 -3.18
N GLY A 34 -6.10 8.17 -2.09
CA GLY A 34 -6.04 9.18 -1.03
C GLY A 34 -6.41 10.60 -1.49
N GLY A 35 -7.25 10.74 -2.52
CA GLY A 35 -7.57 12.02 -3.15
C GLY A 35 -6.75 12.31 -4.41
N PHE A 36 -5.69 11.56 -4.69
CA PHE A 36 -4.84 11.77 -5.87
C PHE A 36 -5.29 10.93 -7.07
N PRO A 37 -5.49 11.54 -8.25
CA PRO A 37 -5.79 10.81 -9.48
C PRO A 37 -4.72 9.77 -9.83
N LEU A 38 -5.15 8.52 -10.00
CA LEU A 38 -4.28 7.46 -10.51
C LEU A 38 -4.10 7.64 -12.02
N VAL A 39 -2.85 7.59 -12.46
CA VAL A 39 -2.47 7.62 -13.88
C VAL A 39 -2.34 6.19 -14.40
N SER A 40 -1.66 5.34 -13.64
CA SER A 40 -1.55 3.92 -13.96
C SER A 40 -1.36 3.09 -12.70
N LEU A 41 -1.81 1.83 -12.80
CA LEU A 41 -1.59 0.80 -11.81
C LEU A 41 -1.22 -0.47 -12.57
N THR A 42 -0.03 -1.01 -12.32
CA THR A 42 0.54 -2.12 -13.08
C THR A 42 1.11 -3.15 -12.13
N GLN A 43 0.82 -4.42 -12.36
CA GLN A 43 1.47 -5.52 -11.67
C GLN A 43 2.67 -5.95 -12.53
N ASP A 44 3.85 -5.39 -12.27
CA ASP A 44 5.00 -5.58 -13.16
C ASP A 44 5.72 -6.91 -12.93
N GLY A 45 5.47 -7.61 -11.82
CA GLY A 45 6.15 -8.87 -11.56
C GLY A 45 5.55 -9.72 -10.45
N ASP A 46 5.71 -11.03 -10.62
CA ASP A 46 5.46 -12.05 -9.61
C ASP A 46 6.70 -12.95 -9.54
N SER A 47 7.63 -12.63 -8.65
CA SER A 47 8.87 -13.39 -8.44
C SER A 47 8.65 -14.53 -7.44
N ASN A 48 9.66 -15.35 -7.15
CA ASN A 48 9.51 -16.41 -6.16
C ASN A 48 9.15 -15.89 -4.76
N GLU A 49 9.56 -14.67 -4.41
CA GLU A 49 9.46 -14.13 -3.05
C GLU A 49 8.57 -12.90 -2.94
N ILE A 50 8.37 -12.16 -4.04
CA ILE A 50 7.76 -10.82 -4.02
C ILE A 50 6.69 -10.71 -5.11
N ARG A 51 5.58 -10.06 -4.80
CA ARG A 51 4.67 -9.48 -5.80
C ARG A 51 4.92 -7.99 -5.90
N PHE A 52 5.15 -7.53 -7.12
CA PHE A 52 5.56 -6.16 -7.41
C PHE A 52 4.45 -5.41 -8.13
N VAL A 53 4.11 -4.23 -7.63
CA VAL A 53 3.08 -3.35 -8.19
C VAL A 53 3.64 -1.95 -8.33
N THR A 54 3.59 -1.38 -9.53
CA THR A 54 3.87 0.04 -9.75
C THR A 54 2.59 0.84 -9.81
N MET A 55 2.55 1.93 -9.05
CA MET A 55 1.49 2.92 -9.07
C MET A 55 2.07 4.27 -9.48
N VAL A 56 1.44 4.88 -10.48
CA VAL A 56 1.77 6.22 -10.94
C VAL A 56 0.56 7.11 -10.72
N PHE A 57 0.77 8.27 -10.12
CA PHE A 57 -0.32 9.19 -9.78
C PHE A 57 0.14 10.65 -9.82
N ASP A 58 -0.82 11.54 -10.02
CA ASP A 58 -0.58 12.98 -10.10
C ASP A 58 -1.03 13.65 -8.78
N PRO A 59 -0.09 14.02 -7.89
CA PRO A 59 -0.44 14.57 -6.59
C PRO A 59 -1.02 15.99 -6.70
N LEU A 60 -2.05 16.25 -5.90
CA LEU A 60 -2.76 17.54 -5.84
C LEU A 60 -2.17 18.49 -4.78
N SER A 61 -1.42 17.95 -3.83
CA SER A 61 -0.72 18.68 -2.76
C SER A 61 0.58 17.97 -2.41
N GLU A 62 1.53 18.69 -1.81
CA GLU A 62 2.83 18.16 -1.39
C GLU A 62 2.66 16.91 -0.51
N ILE A 63 3.41 15.86 -0.83
CA ILE A 63 3.39 14.61 -0.06
C ILE A 63 4.54 14.62 0.94
N ILE A 64 4.27 15.23 2.08
CA ILE A 64 5.20 15.23 3.22
C ILE A 64 5.34 13.81 3.80
N PRO A 65 6.42 13.50 4.55
CA PRO A 65 6.67 12.15 5.07
C PRO A 65 5.48 11.53 5.80
N SER A 66 4.79 12.27 6.68
CA SER A 66 3.63 11.74 7.43
C SER A 66 2.50 11.27 6.51
N VAL A 67 2.25 11.98 5.41
CA VAL A 67 1.25 11.59 4.40
C VAL A 67 1.69 10.32 3.69
N GLN A 68 2.98 10.14 3.41
CA GLN A 68 3.52 8.89 2.86
C GLN A 68 3.26 7.71 3.80
N GLU A 69 3.46 7.89 5.11
CA GLU A 69 3.21 6.85 6.11
C GLU A 69 1.73 6.45 6.14
N GLU A 70 0.82 7.44 6.18
CA GLU A 70 -0.62 7.20 6.16
C GLU A 70 -1.06 6.48 4.87
N MET A 71 -0.51 6.90 3.72
CA MET A 71 -0.79 6.26 2.43
C MET A 71 -0.29 4.82 2.37
N ALA A 72 0.92 4.53 2.88
CA ALA A 72 1.43 3.16 2.94
C ALA A 72 0.61 2.27 3.90
N LYS A 73 0.22 2.81 5.06
CA LYS A 73 -0.70 2.14 5.99
C LYS A 73 -2.05 1.85 5.36
N PHE A 74 -2.58 2.78 4.57
CA PHE A 74 -3.83 2.59 3.84
C PHE A 74 -3.73 1.48 2.80
N ILE A 75 -2.62 1.40 2.06
CA ILE A 75 -2.36 0.29 1.14
C ILE A 75 -2.33 -1.05 1.89
N LEU A 76 -1.61 -1.12 3.01
CA LEU A 76 -1.56 -2.33 3.84
C LEU A 76 -2.96 -2.72 4.32
N MET A 77 -3.73 -1.76 4.85
CA MET A 77 -5.09 -1.98 5.34
C MET A 77 -5.97 -2.61 4.26
N HIS A 78 -5.92 -2.10 3.03
CA HIS A 78 -6.70 -2.64 1.91
C HIS A 78 -6.19 -4.00 1.42
N ALA A 79 -4.88 -4.25 1.48
CA ALA A 79 -4.31 -5.55 1.14
C ALA A 79 -4.76 -6.66 2.11
N ILE A 80 -4.86 -6.37 3.40
CA ILE A 80 -5.21 -7.37 4.44
C ILE A 80 -6.70 -7.39 4.80
N ARG A 81 -7.51 -6.54 4.16
CA ARG A 81 -8.95 -6.44 4.40
C ARG A 81 -9.66 -7.72 3.91
N PRO A 82 -10.41 -8.43 4.78
CA PRO A 82 -11.22 -9.57 4.34
C PRO A 82 -12.26 -9.17 3.28
N ALA A 83 -12.58 -10.09 2.36
CA ALA A 83 -13.54 -9.82 1.30
C ALA A 83 -14.98 -9.59 1.83
N ASP A 84 -15.32 -10.23 2.95
CA ASP A 84 -16.61 -10.20 3.62
C ASP A 84 -16.66 -9.18 4.78
N ASN A 85 -15.72 -8.23 4.82
CA ASN A 85 -15.61 -7.31 5.96
C ASN A 85 -16.83 -6.38 6.05
N THR A 86 -17.37 -6.25 7.27
CA THR A 86 -18.42 -5.25 7.58
C THR A 86 -17.79 -3.88 7.83
N GLU A 87 -18.59 -2.81 7.75
CA GLU A 87 -18.12 -1.44 8.03
C GLU A 87 -17.49 -1.31 9.43
N GLU A 88 -18.09 -1.96 10.44
CA GLU A 88 -17.56 -1.96 11.81
C GLU A 88 -16.20 -2.67 11.89
N ALA A 89 -16.04 -3.78 11.17
CA ALA A 89 -14.77 -4.50 11.11
C ALA A 89 -13.71 -3.72 10.31
N ASP A 90 -14.11 -2.94 9.30
CA ASP A 90 -13.24 -1.99 8.60
C ASP A 90 -12.73 -0.89 9.54
N MET A 91 -13.62 -0.30 10.36
CA MET A 91 -13.20 0.73 11.34
C MET A 91 -12.22 0.17 12.38
N ARG A 92 -12.44 -1.06 12.86
CA ARG A 92 -11.51 -1.74 13.78
C ARG A 92 -10.17 -2.03 13.11
N LEU A 93 -10.19 -2.49 11.86
CA LEU A 93 -8.98 -2.72 11.08
C LEU A 93 -8.20 -1.42 10.87
N TYR A 94 -8.89 -0.34 10.49
CA TYR A 94 -8.31 0.99 10.34
C TYR A 94 -7.65 1.45 11.63
N GLY A 95 -8.37 1.42 12.76
CA GLY A 95 -7.82 1.81 14.06
C GLY A 95 -6.59 0.98 14.45
N ARG A 96 -6.60 -0.33 14.15
CA ARG A 96 -5.45 -1.20 14.39
C ARG A 96 -4.26 -0.80 13.53
N VAL A 97 -4.43 -0.65 12.22
CA VAL A 97 -3.31 -0.32 11.32
C VAL A 97 -2.76 1.08 11.60
N MET A 98 -3.64 2.07 11.77
CA MET A 98 -3.20 3.46 11.92
C MET A 98 -2.48 3.73 13.24
N SER A 99 -2.83 3.01 14.30
CA SER A 99 -2.23 3.16 15.64
C SER A 99 -0.84 2.54 15.79
N HIS A 100 -0.40 1.66 14.87
CA HIS A 100 0.91 1.01 14.95
C HIS A 100 1.99 1.78 14.20
N SER A 101 3.25 1.60 14.59
CA SER A 101 4.37 2.18 13.83
C SER A 101 4.56 1.47 12.49
N LEU A 102 5.29 2.08 11.55
CA LEU A 102 5.64 1.42 10.29
C LEU A 102 6.46 0.15 10.51
N GLU A 103 7.37 0.16 11.51
CA GLU A 103 8.20 -0.99 11.85
C GLU A 103 7.36 -2.18 12.32
N ASP A 104 6.39 -1.94 13.22
CA ASP A 104 5.49 -2.99 13.73
C ASP A 104 4.64 -3.62 12.60
N LEU A 105 4.31 -2.80 11.61
CA LEU A 105 3.54 -3.21 10.43
C LEU A 105 4.41 -3.88 9.36
N GLY A 106 5.73 -3.87 9.52
CA GLY A 106 6.67 -4.39 8.52
C GLY A 106 6.66 -3.56 7.23
N ILE A 107 6.54 -2.23 7.34
CA ILE A 107 6.57 -1.29 6.21
C ILE A 107 7.91 -0.56 6.20
N GLU A 108 8.61 -0.60 5.08
CA GLU A 108 9.87 0.13 4.90
C GLU A 108 9.86 0.94 3.61
N PHE A 109 10.43 2.15 3.66
CA PHE A 109 10.56 3.03 2.51
C PHE A 109 11.99 3.05 1.99
N HIS A 110 12.15 2.92 0.69
CA HIS A 110 13.41 3.19 0.00
C HIS A 110 13.18 4.31 -1.04
N ARG A 111 13.80 5.47 -0.83
CA ARG A 111 13.57 6.66 -1.66
C ARG A 111 14.74 6.82 -2.62
N TYR A 112 14.45 6.86 -3.91
CA TYR A 112 15.45 7.12 -4.95
C TYR A 112 15.60 8.62 -5.19
N ASP A 113 14.46 9.32 -5.28
CA ASP A 113 14.38 10.77 -5.44
C ASP A 113 13.07 11.31 -4.82
N ALA A 114 12.73 12.56 -5.12
CA ALA A 114 11.54 13.22 -4.58
C ALA A 114 10.21 12.67 -5.11
N ASN A 115 10.22 11.92 -6.20
CA ASN A 115 9.04 11.43 -6.90
C ASN A 115 8.97 9.90 -6.99
N THR A 116 10.09 9.22 -6.77
CA THR A 116 10.23 7.77 -6.95
C THR A 116 10.63 7.09 -5.66
N MET A 117 9.86 6.08 -5.25
CA MET A 117 10.17 5.29 -4.05
C MET A 117 9.68 3.84 -4.17
N ASP A 118 10.36 2.96 -3.45
CA ASP A 118 9.87 1.63 -3.11
C ASP A 118 9.28 1.64 -1.70
N ILE A 119 8.22 0.87 -1.53
CA ILE A 119 7.56 0.61 -0.26
C ILE A 119 7.50 -0.91 -0.11
N ASN A 120 8.30 -1.43 0.80
CA ASN A 120 8.37 -2.84 1.12
C ASN A 120 7.32 -3.18 2.18
N TYR A 121 6.55 -4.23 1.93
CA TYR A 121 5.62 -4.83 2.89
C TYR A 121 6.11 -6.24 3.20
N TRP A 122 6.81 -6.37 4.32
CA TRP A 122 7.36 -7.65 4.80
C TRP A 122 6.30 -8.57 5.41
N GLY A 123 5.15 -8.00 5.79
CA GLY A 123 4.13 -8.62 6.62
C GLY A 123 4.33 -8.21 8.09
N GLN A 124 3.26 -8.28 8.89
CA GLN A 124 3.37 -7.99 10.32
C GLN A 124 4.32 -9.01 10.96
N LYS A 125 5.32 -8.51 11.71
CA LYS A 125 6.12 -9.39 12.57
C LYS A 125 5.13 -10.09 13.50
N LYS A 126 5.08 -11.43 13.48
CA LYS A 126 4.34 -12.15 14.53
C LYS A 126 5.01 -11.75 15.85
N ALA A 127 4.22 -11.22 16.78
CA ALA A 127 4.67 -11.15 18.16
C ALA A 127 4.91 -12.60 18.59
N ASP A 128 6.17 -12.93 18.88
CA ASP A 128 6.56 -14.19 19.52
C ASP A 128 5.92 -14.30 20.91
#